data_AF-A0A662IXC2-F1
#
_entry.id   AF-A0A662IXC2-F1
#
_cell.length_a   1.000
_cell.length_b   1.000
_cell.length_c   1.000
_cell.angle_alpha   90.00
_cell.angle_beta   90.00
_cell.angle_gamma   90.00
#
_symmetry.space_group_name_H-M   'P 1'
#
loop_
_entity.id
_entity.type
_entity.pdbx_description
1 polymer ?
#
loop_
_entity_poly.entity_id
_entity_poly.type
_entity_poly.pdbx_seq_one_letter_code
_entity_poly.pdbx_strand_id
1 'polypeptide(L)' 'EELEKLSPETPIYKSVGVLLFLADRDKTLSELQDKKETLELHIKTLERQENLARKQVEDLRQKISQSLSSAGVTGVGGS' A
#
# COMPACT_ATOMS: atom_id res chain seq x y z
N GLU A 1 16.55 10.75 -5.54
CA GLU A 1 17.01 11.99 -4.90
C GLU A 1 18.51 12.04 -4.65
N GLU A 2 19.12 11.26 -3.74
CA GLU A 2 20.56 11.41 -3.45
C GLU A 2 21.48 11.03 -4.64
N LEU A 3 21.15 9.97 -5.38
CA LEU A 3 21.91 9.51 -6.55
C LEU A 3 21.84 10.48 -7.75
N GLU A 4 20.76 11.25 -7.85
CA GLU A 4 20.53 12.21 -8.94
C GLU A 4 21.41 13.45 -8.80
N LYS A 5 21.89 13.73 -7.57
CA LYS A 5 22.77 14.86 -7.24
C LYS A 5 24.25 14.58 -7.53
N LEU A 6 24.61 13.33 -7.84
CA LEU A 6 25.99 12.90 -8.09
C LEU A 6 26.37 13.08 -9.56
N SER A 7 27.65 13.44 -9.80
CA SER A 7 28.23 13.58 -11.14
C SER A 7 28.15 12.26 -11.92
N PRO A 8 27.92 12.28 -13.25
CA PRO A 8 27.88 11.09 -14.09
C PRO A 8 29.13 10.22 -14.00
N GLU A 9 30.29 10.83 -13.74
CA GLU A 9 31.58 10.12 -13.64
C GLU A 9 31.86 9.53 -12.26
N THR A 10 30.96 9.72 -11.29
CA THR A 10 31.13 9.17 -9.94
C THR A 10 30.86 7.66 -9.97
N PRO A 11 31.85 6.82 -9.62
CA PRO A 11 31.68 5.37 -9.65
C PRO A 11 30.66 4.95 -8.58
N ILE A 12 29.61 4.24 -9.01
CA ILE A 12 28.58 3.72 -8.12
C ILE A 12 28.89 2.27 -7.81
N TYR A 13 28.68 1.86 -6.56
CA TYR A 13 28.89 0.49 -6.13
C TYR A 13 27.60 -0.09 -5.54
N LYS A 14 27.23 -1.28 -5.99
CA LYS A 14 26.08 -2.04 -5.45
C LYS A 14 26.60 -3.16 -4.56
N SER A 15 26.01 -3.31 -3.38
CA SER A 15 26.35 -4.37 -2.44
C SER A 15 25.64 -5.68 -2.78
N VAL A 16 26.40 -6.78 -2.85
CA VAL A 16 25.89 -8.15 -2.91
C VAL A 16 26.67 -8.99 -1.90
N GLY A 17 26.10 -9.19 -0.71
CA GLY A 17 26.79 -9.86 0.39
C GLY A 17 27.92 -9.00 0.98
N VAL A 18 29.16 -9.51 0.95
CA VAL A 18 30.37 -8.79 1.41
C VAL A 18 31.13 -8.08 0.28
N LEU A 19 30.67 -8.21 -0.97
CA LEU A 19 31.36 -7.67 -2.13
C LEU A 19 30.62 -6.44 -2.69
N LEU A 20 31.41 -5.48 -3.19
CA LEU A 20 30.94 -4.28 -3.87
C LEU A 20 31.24 -4.41 -5.36
N PHE A 21 30.21 -4.31 -6.19
CA PHE A 21 30.35 -4.34 -7.65
C PHE A 21 30.18 -2.94 -8.22
N LEU A 22 31.06 -2.56 -9.16
CA LEU A 22 30.89 -1.33 -9.92
C LEU A 22 29.58 -1.43 -10.72
N ALA A 23 28.66 -0.52 -10.43
CA ALA A 23 27.36 -0.43 -11.04
C ALA A 23 27.34 0.82 -11.92
N ASP A 24 26.83 0.65 -13.15
CA ASP A 24 26.55 1.77 -14.03
C ASP A 24 25.50 2.66 -13.37
N ARG A 25 25.80 3.96 -13.25
CA ARG A 25 24.94 4.93 -12.56
C ARG A 25 23.56 5.01 -13.21
N ASP A 26 23.52 5.13 -14.53
CA ASP A 26 22.28 5.39 -15.25
C ASP A 26 21.40 4.13 -15.27
N LYS A 27 22.02 2.95 -15.41
CA LYS A 27 21.33 1.68 -15.23
C LYS A 27 20.76 1.52 -13.80
N THR A 28 21.54 1.89 -12.79
CA THR A 28 21.11 1.80 -11.38
C THR A 28 19.95 2.77 -11.09
N LEU A 29 20.01 3.97 -11.66
CA LEU A 29 18.96 4.97 -11.53
C LEU A 29 17.65 4.47 -12.16
N SER A 30 17.73 3.92 -13.37
CA SER A 30 16.58 3.32 -14.07
C SER A 30 15.97 2.16 -13.25
N GLU A 31 16.79 1.23 -12.75
CA GLU A 31 16.33 0.12 -11.90
C GLU A 31 15.60 0.62 -10.64
N LEU A 32 16.05 1.73 -10.05
CA LEU A 32 15.42 2.32 -8.87
C LEU A 32 14.12 3.04 -9.21
N GLN A 33 14.04 3.70 -10.37
CA GLN A 33 12.81 4.34 -10.86
C GLN A 33 11.74 3.28 -11.18
N ASP A 34 12.07 2.22 -11.89
CA ASP A 34 11.14 1.12 -12.19
C ASP A 34 10.60 0.46 -10.91
N LYS A 35 11.47 0.27 -9.92
CA LYS A 35 11.07 -0.23 -8.59
C LYS A 35 10.15 0.73 -7.86
N LYS A 36 10.43 2.03 -7.93
CA LYS A 36 9.60 3.06 -7.32
C LYS A 36 8.21 3.05 -7.93
N GLU A 37 8.09 3.04 -9.25
CA GLU A 37 6.81 2.95 -9.96
C GLU A 37 6.03 1.69 -9.59
N THR A 38 6.72 0.54 -9.52
CA THR A 38 6.13 -0.74 -9.08
C THR A 38 5.57 -0.63 -7.66
N LEU A 39 6.33 -0.05 -6.73
CA LEU A 39 5.90 0.14 -5.35
C LEU A 39 4.72 1.12 -5.24
N GLU A 40 4.69 2.18 -6.03
CA GLU A 40 3.57 3.12 -6.08
C GLU A 40 2.28 2.44 -6.56
N LEU A 41 2.36 1.54 -7.54
CA LEU A 41 1.22 0.72 -7.98
C LEU A 41 0.75 -0.24 -6.89
N HIS A 42 1.67 -0.86 -6.15
CA HIS A 42 1.34 -1.72 -5.01
C HIS A 42 0.64 -0.93 -3.90
N ILE A 43 1.13 0.27 -3.57
CA ILE A 43 0.51 1.15 -2.57
C ILE A 43 -0.94 1.47 -2.98
N LYS A 44 -1.17 1.95 -4.21
CA LYS A 44 -2.52 2.24 -4.70
C LYS A 44 -3.45 1.04 -4.64
N THR A 45 -2.93 -0.15 -4.90
CA THR A 45 -3.71 -1.39 -4.82
C THR A 45 -4.10 -1.71 -3.38
N LEU A 46 -3.16 -1.58 -2.44
CA LEU A 46 -3.41 -1.79 -1.01
C LEU A 46 -4.40 -0.76 -0.45
N GLU A 47 -4.28 0.51 -0.82
CA GLU A 47 -5.24 1.56 -0.43
C GLU A 47 -6.66 1.24 -0.93
N ARG A 48 -6.80 0.71 -2.15
CA ARG A 48 -8.10 0.28 -2.67
C ARG A 48 -8.66 -0.90 -1.88
N GLN A 49 -7.82 -1.89 -1.56
CA GLN A 49 -8.21 -3.05 -0.76
C GLN A 49 -8.64 -2.64 0.66
N GLU A 50 -7.89 -1.73 1.29
CA GLU A 50 -8.23 -1.19 2.61
C GLU A 50 -9.58 -0.48 2.59
N ASN A 51 -9.81 0.40 1.62
CA ASN A 51 -11.08 1.11 1.49
C ASN A 51 -12.27 0.18 1.30
N LEU A 52 -12.12 -0.89 0.51
CA LEU A 52 -13.16 -1.91 0.34
C LEU A 52 -13.42 -2.65 1.66
N ALA A 53 -12.38 -3.09 2.36
CA ALA A 53 -12.52 -3.76 3.65
C ALA A 53 -13.21 -2.88 4.69
N ARG A 54 -12.84 -1.59 4.78
CA ARG A 54 -13.50 -0.62 5.67
C ARG A 54 -15.00 -0.47 5.37
N LYS A 55 -15.37 -0.37 4.09
CA LYS A 55 -16.79 -0.31 3.68
C LYS A 55 -17.55 -1.57 4.08
N GLN A 56 -16.99 -2.75 3.84
CA GLN A 56 -17.62 -4.02 4.22
C GLN A 56 -17.86 -4.11 5.74
N VAL A 57 -16.90 -3.66 6.55
CA VAL A 57 -17.05 -3.62 8.01
C VAL A 57 -18.19 -2.68 8.41
N GLU A 58 -18.27 -1.50 7.81
CA GLU A 58 -19.35 -0.54 8.11
C GLU A 58 -20.72 -1.08 7.69
N ASP A 59 -20.82 -1.67 6.51
CA ASP A 59 -22.06 -2.30 6.03
C ASP A 59 -22.52 -3.43 6.97
N LEU A 60 -21.58 -4.25 7.46
CA LEU A 60 -21.88 -5.32 8.42
C LEU A 60 -22.36 -4.75 9.75
N ARG A 61 -21.72 -3.67 10.26
CA ARG A 61 -22.17 -2.99 11.48
C ARG A 61 -23.58 -2.43 11.33
N GLN A 62 -23.90 -1.83 10.20
CA GLN A 62 -25.24 -1.31 9.91
C GLN A 62 -26.27 -2.44 9.86
N LYS A 63 -25.97 -3.55 9.16
CA LYS A 63 -26.86 -4.72 9.10
C LYS A 63 -27.13 -5.34 10.48
N ILE A 64 -26.10 -5.45 11.32
CA ILE A 64 -26.25 -5.94 12.70
C ILE A 64 -27.14 -4.99 13.49
N SER A 65 -26.89 -3.68 13.43
CA SER A 65 -27.69 -2.66 14.13
C SER A 65 -29.17 -2.70 13.70
N GLN A 66 -29.45 -2.79 12.39
CA GLN A 66 -30.79 -2.93 11.84
C GLN A 66 -31.49 -4.23 12.28
N SER A 67 -30.75 -5.34 12.35
CA SER A 67 -31.29 -6.62 12.79
C SER A 67 -31.64 -6.59 14.29
N LEU A 68 -30.82 -5.93 15.10
CA LEU A 68 -31.08 -5.76 16.53
C LEU A 68 -32.23 -4.78 16.81
N SER A 69 -32.32 -3.68 16.06
CA SER A 69 -33.43 -2.72 16.20
C SER A 69 -34.76 -3.33 15.76
N SER A 70 -34.78 -4.10 14.67
CA SER A 70 -35.96 -4.84 14.22
C SER A 70 -36.38 -5.94 15.21
N ALA A 71 -35.44 -6.62 15.86
CA ALA A 71 -35.74 -7.58 16.94
C ALA A 71 -36.26 -6.90 18.22
N GLY A 72 -35.79 -5.67 18.52
CA GLY A 72 -36.24 -4.88 19.68
C GLY A 72 -37.65 -4.31 19.54
N VAL A 73 -38.08 -3.94 18.33
CA VAL A 73 -39.44 -3.43 18.09
C VAL A 73 -40.53 -4.51 18.11
N THR A 74 -40.17 -5.79 17.99
CA THR A 74 -41.12 -6.91 18.14
C THR A 74 -41.42 -7.30 19.60
N GLY A 75 -40.76 -6.67 20.58
CA GLY A 75 -40.94 -6.96 22.02
C GLY A 75 -41.80 -5.97 22.82
N VAL A 76 -42.20 -4.83 22.25
CA VAL A 76 -42.97 -3.78 22.95
C VAL A 76 -44.20 -3.41 22.13
N GLY A 77 -45.22 -4.28 22.16
CA GLY A 77 -46.48 -4.04 21.46
C GLY A 77 -47.55 -5.11 21.69
N GLY A 78 -47.46 -5.87 22.78
CA GLY A 78 -48.35 -6.97 23.10
C GLY A 78 -48.75 -7.00 24.57
N SER A 79 -49.26 -5.87 25.09
CA SER A 79 -50.24 -5.71 26.19
C SER A 79 -50.50 -4.21 26.39
#